data_AF-A0A9N9MVR9-F1
#
_entry.id   AF-A0A9N9MVR9-F1
#
_cell.length_a   1.000
_cell.length_b   1.000
_cell.length_c   1.000
_cell.angle_alpha   90.00
_cell.angle_beta   90.00
_cell.angle_gamma   90.00
#
_symmetry.space_group_name_H-M   'P 1'
#
loop_
_entity.id
_entity.type
_entity.pdbx_description
1 polymer ?
#
loop_
_entity_poly.entity_id
_entity_poly.type
_entity_poly.pdbx_seq_one_letter_code
_entity_poly.pdbx_strand_id
1 'polypeptide(L)'
;MTKVENAPKITEIIPSDKQKKHTALVKIAELNICMFLQEHNLPFLLAEHLGKCLPHICPDSSIAKSLACSRTKASYITKECLAKQQLHEIADVLKQTKFSRIIDETTDIFTEKSPALVVRYYDEKSYAAVDK
;
A
#
# COMPACT_ATOMS: atom_id res chain seq x y z
N MET A 1 36.02 -38.07 10.56
CA MET A 1 35.48 -37.72 9.24
C MET A 1 34.00 -37.39 9.40
N THR A 2 33.68 -36.13 9.63
CA THR A 2 32.30 -35.64 9.83
C THR A 2 31.67 -35.40 8.47
N LYS A 3 30.61 -36.15 8.15
CA LYS A 3 29.85 -36.01 6.91
C LYS A 3 29.14 -34.66 6.88
N VAL A 4 29.42 -33.86 5.85
CA VAL A 4 28.66 -32.64 5.52
C VAL A 4 27.41 -33.07 4.76
N GLU A 5 26.42 -33.61 5.47
CA GLU A 5 25.10 -33.98 4.92
C GLU A 5 24.10 -32.87 5.24
N ASN A 6 24.11 -31.78 4.46
CA ASN A 6 22.96 -30.89 4.16
C ASN A 6 23.42 -29.54 3.58
N ALA A 7 24.07 -29.57 2.41
CA ALA A 7 24.18 -28.34 1.61
C ALA A 7 22.80 -28.06 0.97
N PRO A 8 22.23 -26.85 1.13
CA PRO A 8 20.94 -26.52 0.53
C PRO A 8 21.03 -26.63 -0.99
N LYS A 9 20.01 -27.21 -1.61
CA LYS A 9 19.98 -27.41 -3.06
C LYS A 9 19.85 -26.04 -3.75
N ILE A 10 20.53 -25.84 -4.88
CA ILE A 10 20.47 -24.57 -5.65
C ILE A 10 19.01 -24.17 -5.99
N THR A 11 18.13 -25.16 -6.20
CA THR A 11 16.70 -24.97 -6.44
C THR A 11 15.92 -24.37 -5.26
N GLU A 12 16.43 -24.47 -4.04
CA GLU A 12 15.84 -23.81 -2.85
C GLU A 12 16.30 -22.36 -2.74
N ILE A 13 17.47 -22.03 -3.30
CA ILE A 13 18.07 -20.69 -3.27
C ILE A 13 17.42 -19.79 -4.33
N ILE A 14 17.08 -20.33 -5.50
CA ILE A 14 16.45 -19.59 -6.59
C ILE A 14 14.94 -19.85 -6.56
N PRO A 15 14.11 -18.85 -6.18
CA PRO A 15 12.66 -19.05 -6.16
C PRO A 15 12.14 -19.31 -7.57
N SER A 16 11.35 -20.37 -7.69
CA SER A 16 10.65 -20.71 -8.94
C SER A 16 9.68 -19.60 -9.37
N ASP A 17 9.33 -19.55 -10.65
CA ASP A 17 8.42 -18.54 -11.17
C ASP A 17 7.03 -18.62 -10.54
N LYS A 18 6.59 -19.83 -10.17
CA LYS A 18 5.35 -20.04 -9.41
C LYS A 18 5.41 -19.37 -8.03
N GLN A 19 6.54 -19.48 -7.33
CA GLN A 19 6.74 -18.86 -6.02
C GLN A 19 6.77 -17.33 -6.13
N LYS A 20 7.47 -16.78 -7.14
CA LYS A 20 7.50 -15.33 -7.38
C LYS A 20 6.10 -14.78 -7.66
N LYS A 21 5.33 -15.45 -8.51
CA LYS A 21 3.95 -15.07 -8.83
C LYS A 21 3.06 -15.11 -7.58
N HIS A 22 3.19 -16.16 -6.78
CA HIS A 22 2.45 -16.27 -5.52
C HIS A 22 2.77 -15.12 -4.56
N THR A 23 4.06 -14.81 -4.34
CA THR A 23 4.49 -13.70 -3.49
C THR A 23 3.97 -12.35 -3.99
N ALA A 24 3.93 -12.14 -5.31
CA ALA A 24 3.36 -10.92 -5.89
C ALA A 24 1.86 -10.80 -5.58
N LEU A 25 1.10 -11.89 -5.70
CA LEU A 25 -0.33 -11.90 -5.36
C LEU A 25 -0.59 -11.63 -3.87
N VAL A 26 0.25 -12.16 -2.98
CA VAL A 26 0.18 -11.85 -1.54
C VAL A 26 0.40 -10.35 -1.30
N LYS A 27 1.41 -9.74 -1.92
CA LYS A 27 1.66 -8.30 -1.81
C LYS A 27 0.48 -7.46 -2.33
N ILE A 28 -0.14 -7.86 -3.43
CA ILE A 28 -1.34 -7.20 -3.96
C ILE A 28 -2.49 -7.29 -2.96
N ALA A 29 -2.70 -8.46 -2.36
CA ALA A 29 -3.75 -8.63 -1.35
C ALA A 29 -3.50 -7.74 -0.11
N GLU A 30 -2.26 -7.64 0.36
CA GLU A 30 -1.90 -6.74 1.46
C GLU A 30 -2.13 -5.26 1.10
N LEU A 31 -1.79 -4.87 -0.13
CA LEU A 31 -2.02 -3.52 -0.64
C LEU A 31 -3.52 -3.20 -0.67
N ASN A 32 -4.35 -4.12 -1.16
CA ASN A 32 -5.80 -3.95 -1.22
C ASN A 32 -6.41 -3.80 0.18
N ILE A 33 -5.92 -4.56 1.18
CA ILE A 33 -6.35 -4.38 2.57
C ILE A 33 -5.96 -2.99 3.07
N CYS A 34 -4.74 -2.53 2.81
CA CYS A 34 -4.31 -1.19 3.23
C CYS A 34 -5.15 -0.08 2.58
N MET A 35 -5.44 -0.20 1.28
CA MET A 35 -6.31 0.73 0.57
C MET A 35 -7.72 0.75 1.14
N PHE A 36 -8.33 -0.42 1.37
CA PHE A 36 -9.66 -0.54 1.97
C PHE A 36 -9.74 0.12 3.36
N LEU A 37 -8.74 -0.13 4.21
CA LEU A 37 -8.70 0.49 5.54
C LEU A 37 -8.55 2.02 5.43
N GLN A 38 -7.72 2.50 4.52
CA GLN A 38 -7.52 3.93 4.30
C GLN A 38 -8.79 4.62 3.77
N GLU A 39 -9.46 4.02 2.78
CA GLU A 39 -10.68 4.55 2.15
C GLU A 39 -11.81 4.74 3.15
N HIS A 40 -11.94 3.82 4.11
CA HIS A 40 -12.97 3.87 5.14
C HIS A 40 -12.51 4.49 6.47
N ASN A 41 -11.33 5.11 6.50
CA ASN A 41 -10.75 5.71 7.71
C ASN A 41 -10.71 4.73 8.90
N LEU A 42 -10.32 3.48 8.64
CA LEU A 42 -10.27 2.42 9.62
C LEU A 42 -8.86 2.23 10.20
N PRO A 43 -8.72 1.80 11.47
CA PRO A 43 -7.41 1.59 12.08
C PRO A 43 -6.60 0.48 11.39
N PHE A 44 -5.31 0.73 11.12
CA PHE A 44 -4.40 -0.29 10.56
C PHE A 44 -4.16 -1.50 11.47
N LEU A 45 -4.56 -1.44 12.74
CA LEU A 45 -4.59 -2.62 13.60
C LEU A 45 -5.49 -3.73 13.02
N LEU A 46 -6.55 -3.35 12.29
CA LEU A 46 -7.45 -4.30 11.65
C LEU A 46 -6.75 -5.14 10.59
N ALA A 47 -5.72 -4.64 9.90
CA ALA A 47 -4.97 -5.43 8.92
C ALA A 47 -4.36 -6.70 9.54
N GLU A 48 -3.88 -6.59 10.79
CA GLU A 48 -3.30 -7.71 11.51
C GLU A 48 -4.35 -8.75 11.90
N HIS A 49 -5.50 -8.29 12.40
CA HIS A 49 -6.61 -9.19 12.74
C HIS A 49 -7.23 -9.84 11.51
N LEU A 50 -7.37 -9.09 10.41
CA LEU A 50 -7.84 -9.61 9.13
C LEU A 50 -6.91 -10.68 8.59
N GLY A 51 -5.59 -10.49 8.66
CA GLY A 51 -4.62 -11.51 8.26
C GLY A 51 -4.74 -12.82 9.04
N LYS A 52 -5.14 -12.75 10.32
CA LYS A 52 -5.41 -13.95 11.14
C LYS A 52 -6.77 -14.57 10.85
N CYS A 53 -7.77 -13.77 10.46
CA CYS A 53 -9.14 -14.21 10.22
C CYS A 53 -9.34 -14.82 8.82
N LEU A 54 -8.73 -14.23 7.79
CA LEU A 54 -8.87 -14.64 6.39
C LEU A 54 -8.57 -16.13 6.11
N PRO A 55 -7.57 -16.78 6.73
CA PRO A 55 -7.34 -18.21 6.57
C PRO A 55 -8.51 -19.10 7.05
N HIS A 56 -9.31 -18.62 8.00
CA HIS A 56 -10.49 -19.33 8.50
C HIS A 56 -11.71 -19.13 7.60
N ILE A 57 -11.86 -17.93 7.02
CA ILE A 57 -12.94 -17.60 6.09
C ILE A 57 -12.71 -18.22 4.71
N CYS A 58 -11.46 -18.22 4.25
CA CYS A 58 -11.04 -18.70 2.94
C CYS A 58 -10.00 -19.84 3.09
N PRO A 59 -10.41 -21.03 3.56
CA PRO A 59 -9.48 -22.13 3.89
C PRO A 59 -8.82 -22.77 2.66
N ASP A 60 -9.33 -22.53 1.46
CA ASP A 60 -8.80 -22.99 0.18
C ASP A 60 -7.75 -22.04 -0.41
N SER A 61 -7.76 -20.77 -0.01
CA SER A 61 -6.88 -19.74 -0.55
C SER A 61 -5.47 -19.81 0.04
N SER A 62 -4.47 -20.13 -0.80
CA SER A 62 -3.05 -20.08 -0.42
C SER A 62 -2.58 -18.64 -0.14
N ILE A 63 -3.20 -17.65 -0.79
CA ILE A 63 -2.90 -16.23 -0.62
C ILE A 63 -3.38 -15.78 0.77
N ALA A 64 -4.62 -16.11 1.14
CA ALA A 64 -5.17 -15.77 2.45
C ALA A 64 -4.31 -16.35 3.59
N LYS A 65 -3.88 -17.60 3.46
CA LYS A 65 -2.98 -18.27 4.41
C LYS A 65 -1.60 -17.63 4.52
N SER A 66 -1.14 -16.99 3.45
CA SER A 66 0.19 -16.39 3.39
C SER A 66 0.18 -14.88 3.68
N LEU A 67 -0.99 -14.31 3.96
CA LEU A 67 -1.15 -12.89 4.20
C LEU A 67 -0.58 -12.53 5.58
N ALA A 68 0.42 -11.67 5.61
CA ALA A 68 1.11 -11.28 6.83
C ALA A 68 1.31 -9.77 6.84
N CYS A 69 0.25 -9.05 7.22
CA CYS A 69 0.24 -7.60 7.28
C CYS A 69 0.01 -7.11 8.71
N SER A 70 1.09 -6.83 9.43
CA SER A 70 1.02 -6.20 10.76
C SER A 70 0.65 -4.73 10.64
N ARG A 71 0.23 -4.11 11.75
CA ARG A 71 -0.02 -2.66 11.82
C ARG A 71 1.16 -1.83 11.29
N THR A 72 2.40 -2.19 11.65
CA THR A 72 3.60 -1.48 11.23
C THR A 72 3.82 -1.60 9.72
N LYS A 73 3.60 -2.80 9.18
CA LYS A 73 3.72 -3.04 7.74
C LYS A 73 2.64 -2.30 6.95
N ALA A 74 1.39 -2.32 7.40
CA ALA A 74 0.31 -1.55 6.79
C ALA A 74 0.62 -0.05 6.80
N SER A 75 1.09 0.47 7.94
CA SER A 75 1.50 1.88 8.06
C SER A 75 2.64 2.23 7.09
N TYR A 76 3.62 1.33 6.95
CA TYR A 76 4.74 1.51 6.02
C TYR A 76 4.27 1.48 4.56
N ILE A 77 3.45 0.49 4.17
CA ILE A 77 2.89 0.39 2.82
C ILE A 77 2.11 1.66 2.46
N THR A 78 1.27 2.16 3.37
CA THR A 78 0.48 3.36 3.09
C THR A 78 1.35 4.61 2.96
N LYS A 79 2.30 4.83 3.87
CA LYS A 79 3.13 6.06 3.87
C LYS A 79 4.24 6.04 2.83
N GLU A 80 4.98 4.94 2.76
CA GLU A 80 6.23 4.85 2.00
C GLU A 80 6.02 4.31 0.59
N CYS A 81 4.91 3.63 0.32
CA CYS A 81 4.59 3.14 -1.02
C CYS A 81 3.45 3.94 -1.63
N LEU A 82 2.23 3.83 -1.08
CA LEU A 82 1.03 4.43 -1.68
C LEU A 82 1.11 5.95 -1.75
N ALA A 83 1.35 6.62 -0.62
CA ALA A 83 1.37 8.08 -0.57
C ALA A 83 2.50 8.68 -1.42
N LYS A 84 3.70 8.08 -1.40
CA LYS A 84 4.83 8.53 -2.24
C LYS A 84 4.56 8.36 -3.72
N GLN A 85 4.00 7.22 -4.12
CA GLN A 85 3.66 6.96 -5.52
C GLN A 85 2.57 7.94 -6.00
N GLN A 86 1.51 8.12 -5.21
CA GLN A 86 0.43 9.05 -5.53
C GLN A 86 0.94 10.49 -5.64
N LEU A 87 1.82 10.91 -4.74
CA LEU A 87 2.44 12.23 -4.78
C LEU A 87 3.30 12.41 -6.04
N HIS A 88 4.08 11.39 -6.41
CA HIS A 88 4.90 11.42 -7.62
C HIS A 88 4.02 11.55 -8.88
N GLU A 89 2.95 10.76 -8.97
CA GLU A 89 2.01 10.80 -10.08
C GLU A 89 1.32 12.17 -10.20
N ILE A 90 0.84 12.73 -9.09
CA ILE A 90 0.28 14.09 -9.07
C ILE A 90 1.34 15.09 -9.53
N ALA A 91 2.55 15.05 -8.97
CA ALA A 91 3.62 15.98 -9.32
C ALA A 91 3.98 15.94 -10.80
N ASP A 92 3.99 14.75 -11.43
CA ASP A 92 4.27 14.62 -12.86
C ASP A 92 3.17 15.22 -13.73
N VAL A 93 1.90 15.06 -13.34
CA VAL A 93 0.78 15.71 -14.02
C VAL A 93 0.90 17.24 -13.91
N LEU A 94 1.15 17.76 -12.71
CA LEU A 94 1.25 19.21 -12.46
C LEU A 94 2.43 19.88 -13.16
N LYS A 95 3.50 19.14 -13.50
CA LYS A 95 4.61 19.68 -14.33
C LYS A 95 4.18 19.96 -15.77
N GLN A 96 3.15 19.27 -16.26
CA GLN A 96 2.73 19.30 -17.66
C GLN A 96 1.43 20.07 -17.88
N THR A 97 0.69 20.37 -16.81
CA THR A 97 -0.62 21.02 -16.88
C THR A 97 -0.66 22.32 -16.08
N LYS A 98 -1.48 23.28 -16.52
CA LYS A 98 -1.80 24.43 -15.69
C LYS A 98 -2.75 24.00 -14.58
N PHE A 99 -2.48 24.45 -13.36
CA PHE A 99 -3.27 24.12 -12.19
C PHE A 99 -3.46 25.33 -11.28
N SER A 100 -4.50 25.30 -10.48
CA SER A 100 -4.71 26.21 -9.35
C SER A 100 -4.40 25.50 -8.05
N ARG A 101 -3.92 26.25 -7.06
CA ARG A 101 -3.62 25.74 -5.72
C ARG A 101 -4.56 26.39 -4.71
N ILE A 102 -5.23 25.57 -3.93
CA ILE A 102 -6.08 25.98 -2.81
C ILE A 102 -5.33 25.62 -1.54
N ILE A 103 -5.11 26.61 -0.68
CA ILE A 103 -4.47 26.43 0.62
C ILE A 103 -5.48 26.86 1.67
N ASP A 104 -5.76 25.97 2.60
CA ASP A 104 -6.57 26.26 3.77
C ASP A 104 -5.77 25.98 5.04
N GLU A 105 -5.81 26.88 6.02
CA GLU A 105 -5.07 26.73 7.27
C GLU A 105 -6.05 26.44 8.39
N THR A 106 -5.96 25.23 8.97
CA THR A 106 -6.71 24.89 10.18
C THR A 106 -5.82 25.09 11.40
N THR A 107 -6.37 25.70 12.45
CA THR A 107 -5.73 25.78 13.76
C THR A 107 -6.43 24.78 14.69
N ASP A 108 -5.74 23.72 15.08
CA ASP A 108 -6.16 22.92 16.22
C ASP A 108 -5.94 23.74 17.51
N ILE A 109 -6.67 23.39 18.56
CA ILE A 109 -6.59 23.99 19.90
C ILE A 109 -5.19 23.77 20.51
N PHE A 110 -4.49 22.73 20.03
CA PHE A 110 -3.06 22.51 20.22
C PHE A 110 -2.27 23.21 19.11
N THR A 111 -1.11 23.77 19.45
CA THR A 111 -0.27 24.68 18.63
C THR A 111 0.27 24.13 17.30
N GLU A 112 -0.22 22.99 16.81
CA GLU A 112 0.19 22.40 15.54
C GLU A 112 -0.65 22.95 14.38
N LYS A 113 0.00 23.74 13.52
CA LYS A 113 -0.58 24.21 12.27
C LYS A 113 -0.53 23.09 11.23
N SER A 114 -1.68 22.71 10.70
CA SER A 114 -1.80 21.74 9.61
C SER A 114 -2.45 22.39 8.39
N PRO A 115 -1.66 22.89 7.42
CA PRO A 115 -2.20 23.47 6.20
C PRO A 115 -2.73 22.37 5.29
N ALA A 116 -4.01 22.44 4.94
CA ALA A 116 -4.60 21.64 3.89
C ALA A 116 -4.21 22.23 2.53
N LEU A 117 -3.65 21.39 1.67
CA LEU A 117 -3.23 21.75 0.32
C LEU A 117 -4.04 20.91 -0.67
N VAL A 118 -4.75 21.58 -1.58
CA VAL A 118 -5.47 20.94 -2.68
C VAL A 118 -5.01 21.54 -4.00
N VAL A 119 -4.79 20.70 -5.00
CA VAL A 119 -4.48 21.11 -6.36
C VAL A 119 -5.67 20.80 -7.26
N ARG A 120 -6.07 21.78 -8.06
CA ARG A 120 -7.13 21.64 -9.07
C ARG A 120 -6.53 21.81 -10.46
N TYR A 121 -6.70 20.80 -11.31
CA TYR A 121 -6.20 20.80 -12.69
C TYR A 121 -7.23 20.18 -13.64
N TYR A 122 -7.11 20.47 -14.94
CA TYR A 122 -7.92 19.80 -15.96
C TYR A 122 -7.29 18.45 -16.29
N ASP A 123 -8.02 17.37 -16.03
CA ASP A 123 -7.59 16.02 -16.39
C ASP A 123 -8.14 15.65 -17.77
N GLU A 124 -7.23 15.44 -18.72
CA GLU A 124 -7.56 15.10 -20.10
C GLU A 124 -8.23 13.72 -20.21
N LYS A 125 -8.01 12.82 -19.25
CA LYS A 125 -8.59 11.47 -19.29
C LYS A 125 -10.07 11.48 -18.92
N SER A 126 -10.43 12.25 -17.89
CA SER A 126 -11.82 12.40 -17.44
C SER A 126 -12.55 13.55 -18.13
N TYR A 127 -11.86 14.36 -18.94
CA TYR A 127 -12.38 15.57 -19.58
C TYR A 127 -13.01 16.57 -18.59
N ALA A 128 -12.50 16.61 -17.36
CA ALA A 128 -13.06 17.39 -16.27
C ALA A 128 -11.96 18.06 -15.42
N ALA A 129 -12.34 19.12 -14.71
CA ALA A 129 -11.52 19.65 -13.63
C ALA A 129 -11.61 18.72 -12.42
N VAL A 130 -10.46 18.32 -11.88
CA VAL A 130 -10.36 17.40 -10.74
C VAL A 130 -9.60 18.05 -9.59
N ASP A 131 -10.00 17.71 -8.37
CA ASP A 131 -9.35 18.13 -7.12
C ASP A 131 -8.57 16.94 -6.54
N LYS A 132 -7.30 17.18 -6.22
CA LYS A 132 -6.39 16.19 -5.65
C LYS A 132 -5.58 16.74 -4.49
#